data_AF-A0A1Y1N6I2-F1
#
_entry.id   AF-A0A1Y1N6I2-F1
#
_cell.length_a   1.000
_cell.length_b   1.000
_cell.length_c   1.000
_cell.angle_alpha   90.00
_cell.angle_beta   90.00
_cell.angle_gamma   90.00
#
_symmetry.space_group_name_H-M   'P 1'
#
loop_
_entity.id
_entity.type
_entity.pdbx_description
1 polymer ?
#
loop_
_entity_poly.entity_id
_entity_poly.type
_entity_poly.pdbx_seq_one_letter_code
_entity_poly.pdbx_strand_id
1 'polypeptide(L)'
;QTRLYLGGPSNQMTIKHHLRFSIEYLRRQHLLSQCGAPLNFAGLVGHLYFTENAVFAFHSLLQGGYFHELCEGIHRKPQEVLLQLILVLAHLFCRVPLRSVSDEATRNRIHRSPSVVVLPPLPERAQTILCEHNNETLDTFRNYVSSFVDQHLKGQQDNQLPFTKHKVQGNNGRNALIIIDTLPPTKLRSSFAALSGFNDEFQSIRDLCTTVRDGVFLEESAVPYIPIHPNGDARLRWNCRIMPL
;
A
#
# COMPACT_ATOMS: atom_id res chain seq x y z
N GLN A 1 -14.25 2.93 -3.44
CA GLN A 1 -15.35 2.90 -4.42
C GLN A 1 -14.83 2.14 -5.63
N THR A 2 -15.24 0.89 -5.81
CA THR A 2 -14.80 0.01 -6.90
C THR A 2 -15.35 0.57 -8.22
N ARG A 3 -14.50 1.16 -9.05
CA ARG A 3 -14.92 1.75 -10.32
C ARG A 3 -14.96 0.64 -11.37
N LEU A 4 -16.18 0.20 -11.70
CA LEU A 4 -16.46 -0.78 -12.75
C LEU A 4 -15.86 -0.35 -14.09
N TYR A 5 -14.95 -1.18 -14.63
CA TYR A 5 -14.33 -0.99 -15.94
C TYR A 5 -15.31 -1.37 -17.06
N LEU A 6 -16.14 -0.43 -17.50
CA LEU A 6 -17.00 -0.57 -18.67
C LEU A 6 -16.19 -0.44 -19.98
N GLY A 7 -15.59 -1.53 -20.45
CA GLY A 7 -15.34 -1.89 -21.87
C GLY A 7 -14.83 -0.91 -22.94
N GLY A 8 -14.45 0.33 -22.64
CA GLY A 8 -13.98 1.31 -23.64
C GLY A 8 -12.49 1.15 -24.03
N PRO A 9 -12.05 1.76 -25.15
CA PRO A 9 -10.64 1.74 -25.58
C PRO A 9 -9.68 2.33 -24.53
N SER A 10 -10.12 3.34 -23.78
CA SER A 10 -9.38 3.88 -22.63
C SER A 10 -9.20 2.85 -21.51
N ASN A 11 -10.16 1.93 -21.30
CA ASN A 11 -10.07 0.89 -20.28
C ASN A 11 -9.12 -0.23 -20.67
N GLN A 12 -9.06 -0.60 -21.95
CA GLN A 12 -8.07 -1.59 -22.42
C GLN A 12 -6.64 -1.13 -22.13
N MET A 13 -6.39 0.17 -22.28
CA MET A 13 -5.09 0.74 -22.02
C MET A 13 -4.73 0.71 -20.53
N THR A 14 -5.66 1.11 -19.67
CA THR A 14 -5.51 1.01 -18.21
C THR A 14 -5.22 -0.42 -17.76
N ILE A 15 -5.95 -1.40 -18.29
CA ILE A 15 -5.77 -2.82 -17.94
C ILE A 15 -4.37 -3.31 -18.36
N LYS A 16 -3.92 -3.01 -19.59
CA LYS A 16 -2.58 -3.40 -20.07
C LYS A 16 -1.47 -2.83 -19.20
N HIS A 17 -1.63 -1.58 -18.78
CA HIS A 17 -0.64 -0.93 -17.93
C HIS A 17 -0.68 -1.46 -16.50
N HIS A 18 -1.86 -1.70 -15.95
CA HIS A 18 -1.98 -2.34 -14.64
C HIS A 18 -1.34 -3.74 -14.64
N LEU A 19 -1.57 -4.54 -15.69
CA LEU A 19 -0.91 -5.84 -15.87
C LEU A 19 0.62 -5.70 -15.90
N ARG A 20 1.14 -4.69 -16.60
CA ARG A 20 2.58 -4.40 -16.64
C ARG A 20 3.12 -4.08 -15.24
N PHE A 21 2.40 -3.28 -14.45
CA PHE A 21 2.75 -3.02 -13.06
C PHE A 21 2.77 -4.32 -12.24
N SER A 22 1.74 -5.15 -12.32
CA SER A 22 1.69 -6.43 -11.60
C SER A 22 2.87 -7.34 -11.97
N ILE A 23 3.24 -7.43 -13.25
CA ILE A 23 4.40 -8.21 -13.70
C ILE A 23 5.70 -7.64 -13.13
N GLU A 24 5.89 -6.32 -13.21
CA GLU A 24 7.10 -5.67 -12.70
C GLU A 24 7.23 -5.86 -11.18
N TYR A 25 6.13 -5.71 -10.44
CA TYR A 25 6.08 -5.98 -9.00
C TYR A 25 6.48 -7.43 -8.69
N LEU A 26 5.85 -8.41 -9.35
CA LEU A 26 6.15 -9.83 -9.11
C LEU A 26 7.60 -10.18 -9.45
N ARG A 27 8.19 -9.55 -10.47
CA ARG A 27 9.61 -9.72 -10.80
C ARG A 27 10.53 -9.12 -9.74
N ARG A 28 10.24 -7.92 -9.26
CA ARG A 28 11.01 -7.25 -8.18
C ARG A 28 10.95 -8.01 -6.87
N GLN A 29 9.82 -8.65 -6.57
CA GLN A 29 9.65 -9.50 -5.39
C GLN A 29 10.19 -10.93 -5.59
N HIS A 30 10.89 -11.21 -6.69
CA HIS A 30 11.43 -12.54 -7.03
C HIS A 30 10.39 -13.67 -7.01
N LEU A 31 9.14 -13.36 -7.35
CA LEU A 31 8.05 -14.32 -7.53
C LEU A 31 7.92 -14.75 -9.00
N LEU A 32 8.43 -13.95 -9.93
CA LEU A 32 8.36 -14.22 -11.36
C LEU A 32 9.74 -14.03 -12.02
N SER A 33 10.14 -15.00 -12.82
CA SER A 33 11.36 -14.96 -13.63
C SER A 33 11.20 -14.03 -14.84
N GLN A 34 12.33 -13.66 -15.47
CA GLN A 34 12.34 -12.94 -16.74
C GLN A 34 11.57 -13.66 -17.86
N CYS A 35 11.54 -15.00 -17.83
CA CYS A 35 10.80 -15.82 -18.79
C CYS A 35 9.33 -16.05 -18.38
N GLY A 36 8.85 -15.45 -17.29
CA GLY A 36 7.49 -15.67 -16.79
C GLY A 36 7.29 -16.96 -15.98
N ALA A 37 8.37 -17.68 -15.63
CA ALA A 37 8.30 -18.84 -14.77
C ALA A 37 8.17 -18.43 -13.28
N PRO A 38 7.36 -19.11 -12.46
CA PRO A 38 7.28 -18.86 -11.02
C PRO A 38 8.61 -19.18 -10.33
N LEU A 39 9.02 -18.33 -9.38
CA LEU A 39 10.27 -18.48 -8.62
C LEU A 39 10.02 -18.54 -7.11
N ASN A 40 10.91 -19.21 -6.37
CA ASN A 40 10.95 -19.21 -4.90
C ASN A 40 9.57 -19.53 -4.27
N PHE A 41 9.00 -18.57 -3.55
CA PHE A 41 7.73 -18.67 -2.84
C PHE A 41 6.50 -18.45 -3.73
N ALA A 42 6.64 -18.33 -5.05
CA ALA A 42 5.51 -18.10 -5.96
C ALA A 42 4.42 -19.18 -5.86
N GLY A 43 4.79 -20.44 -5.64
CA GLY A 43 3.81 -21.50 -5.39
C GLY A 43 3.02 -21.27 -4.10
N LEU A 44 3.70 -20.90 -3.01
CA LEU A 44 3.08 -20.59 -1.73
C LEU A 44 2.14 -19.38 -1.83
N VAL A 45 2.60 -18.31 -2.47
CA VAL A 45 1.79 -17.11 -2.72
C VAL A 45 0.55 -17.45 -3.55
N GLY A 46 0.73 -18.28 -4.59
CA GLY A 46 -0.37 -18.76 -5.42
C GLY A 46 -1.42 -19.55 -4.66
N HIS A 47 -1.02 -20.38 -3.69
CA HIS A 47 -1.96 -21.15 -2.86
C HIS A 47 -2.69 -20.30 -1.82
N LEU A 48 -2.13 -19.17 -1.42
CA LEU A 48 -2.70 -18.26 -0.41
C LEU A 48 -3.37 -17.02 -1.02
N TYR A 49 -3.68 -17.03 -2.32
CA TYR A 49 -4.23 -15.86 -3.04
C TYR A 49 -5.51 -15.29 -2.40
N PHE A 50 -6.31 -16.13 -1.76
CA PHE A 50 -7.57 -15.74 -1.09
C PHE A 50 -7.35 -14.90 0.18
N THR A 51 -6.11 -14.80 0.67
CA THR A 51 -5.75 -13.99 1.86
C THR A 51 -5.39 -12.55 1.52
N GLU A 52 -5.60 -12.12 0.27
CA GLU A 52 -5.36 -10.76 -0.22
C GLU A 52 -3.93 -10.27 0.12
N ASN A 53 -3.76 -9.02 0.55
CA ASN A 53 -2.44 -8.42 0.82
C ASN A 53 -1.66 -9.11 1.96
N ALA A 54 -2.30 -9.97 2.76
CA ALA A 54 -1.62 -10.72 3.82
C ALA A 54 -0.58 -11.70 3.25
N VAL A 55 -0.83 -12.26 2.06
CA VAL A 55 0.11 -13.20 1.43
C VAL A 55 1.43 -12.52 1.05
N PHE A 56 1.38 -11.29 0.56
CA PHE A 56 2.58 -10.53 0.19
C PHE A 56 3.35 -10.08 1.43
N ALA A 57 2.64 -9.77 2.51
CA ALA A 57 3.26 -9.51 3.81
C ALA A 57 3.95 -10.73 4.41
N PHE A 58 3.36 -11.91 4.23
CA PHE A 58 4.00 -13.16 4.66
C PHE A 58 5.21 -13.48 3.80
N HIS A 59 5.12 -13.30 2.48
CA HIS A 59 6.22 -13.44 1.54
C HIS A 59 7.39 -12.50 1.89
N SER A 60 7.14 -11.22 2.16
CA SER A 60 8.21 -10.27 2.48
C SER A 60 8.95 -10.64 3.77
N LEU A 61 8.26 -11.19 4.78
CA LEU A 61 8.90 -11.71 5.99
C LEU A 61 9.72 -12.98 5.74
N LEU A 62 9.28 -13.86 4.84
CA LEU A 62 10.05 -15.04 4.43
C LEU A 62 11.30 -14.63 3.65
N GLN A 63 11.16 -13.73 2.67
CA GLN A 63 12.26 -13.21 1.88
C GLN A 63 13.26 -12.42 2.73
N GLY A 64 12.78 -11.65 3.71
CA GLY A 64 13.60 -10.91 4.66
C GLY A 64 14.26 -11.77 5.74
N GLY A 65 14.07 -13.10 5.71
CA GLY A 65 14.71 -14.02 6.65
C GLY A 65 14.18 -13.97 8.09
N TYR A 66 13.10 -13.23 8.36
CA TYR A 66 12.58 -13.02 9.71
C TYR A 66 12.25 -14.33 10.44
N PHE A 67 11.59 -15.26 9.76
CA PHE A 67 11.25 -16.55 10.36
C PHE A 67 12.48 -17.44 10.59
N HIS A 68 13.54 -17.27 9.81
CA HIS A 68 14.80 -17.98 10.02
C HIS A 68 15.50 -17.47 11.28
N GLU A 69 15.61 -16.15 11.44
CA GLU A 69 16.15 -15.49 12.64
C GLU A 69 15.33 -15.86 13.89
N LEU A 70 14.00 -15.85 13.80
CA LEU A 70 13.12 -16.19 14.92
C LEU A 70 13.25 -17.65 15.37
N CYS A 71 13.37 -18.58 14.42
CA CYS A 71 13.42 -20.01 14.70
C CYS A 71 14.80 -20.51 15.16
N GLU A 72 15.86 -19.71 15.08
CA GLU A 72 17.19 -20.08 15.58
C GLU A 72 17.15 -20.48 17.07
N GLY A 73 16.29 -19.81 17.85
CA GLY A 73 16.10 -20.06 19.28
C GLY A 73 15.17 -21.22 19.63
N ILE A 74 14.58 -21.93 18.66
CA ILE A 74 13.46 -22.86 18.90
C ILE A 74 13.81 -24.00 19.86
N HIS A 75 15.05 -24.49 19.81
CA HIS A 75 15.51 -25.57 20.70
C HIS A 75 15.83 -25.09 22.12
N ARG A 76 16.10 -23.80 22.31
CA ARG A 76 16.42 -23.21 23.62
C ARG A 76 15.16 -22.71 24.34
N LYS A 77 14.26 -22.08 23.60
CA LYS A 77 13.07 -21.40 24.15
C LYS A 77 11.84 -21.60 23.26
N PRO A 78 11.31 -22.83 23.16
CA PRO A 78 10.24 -23.15 22.22
C PRO A 78 8.97 -22.34 22.48
N GLN A 79 8.60 -22.12 23.75
CA GLN A 79 7.37 -21.39 24.09
C GLN A 79 7.43 -19.91 23.66
N GLU A 80 8.55 -19.22 23.90
CA GLU A 80 8.72 -17.82 23.50
C GLU A 80 8.69 -17.67 21.98
N VAL A 81 9.39 -18.56 21.26
CA VAL A 81 9.43 -18.58 19.79
C VAL A 81 8.06 -18.84 19.19
N LEU A 82 7.33 -19.84 19.71
CA LEU A 82 5.97 -20.16 19.26
C LEU A 82 5.01 -19.00 19.50
N LEU A 83 5.07 -18.34 20.65
CA LEU A 83 4.22 -17.20 20.96
C LEU A 83 4.47 -16.04 19.99
N GLN A 84 5.74 -15.73 19.71
CA GLN A 84 6.12 -14.71 18.74
C GLN A 84 5.67 -15.07 17.32
N LEU A 85 5.81 -16.33 16.92
CA LEU A 85 5.38 -16.80 15.61
C LEU A 85 3.86 -16.66 15.44
N ILE A 86 3.08 -17.08 16.44
CA ILE A 86 1.62 -16.94 16.44
C ILE A 86 1.23 -15.44 16.45
N LEU A 87 1.94 -14.61 17.21
CA LEU A 87 1.72 -13.15 17.25
C LEU A 87 1.87 -12.54 15.86
N VAL A 88 2.96 -12.83 15.15
CA VAL A 88 3.22 -12.29 13.81
C VAL A 88 2.20 -12.83 12.80
N LEU A 89 1.90 -14.13 12.84
CA LEU A 89 0.89 -14.72 11.96
C LEU A 89 -0.51 -14.15 12.22
N ALA A 90 -0.86 -13.83 13.46
CA ALA A 90 -2.13 -13.18 13.81
C ALA A 90 -2.19 -11.70 13.39
N HIS A 91 -1.05 -11.03 13.24
CA HIS A 91 -0.99 -9.71 12.62
C HIS A 91 -1.17 -9.76 11.11
N LEU A 92 -0.71 -10.82 10.46
CA LEU A 92 -0.80 -10.99 9.01
C LEU A 92 -2.20 -11.46 8.62
N PHE A 93 -2.59 -12.60 9.18
CA PHE A 93 -3.81 -13.35 8.86
C PHE A 93 -4.89 -13.15 9.93
N CYS A 94 -6.15 -13.27 9.52
CA CYS A 94 -7.31 -13.24 10.42
C CYS A 94 -7.46 -11.93 11.22
N ARG A 95 -7.07 -10.78 10.67
CA ARG A 95 -7.25 -9.48 11.32
C ARG A 95 -8.74 -9.16 11.45
N VAL A 96 -9.22 -9.03 12.68
CA VAL A 96 -10.55 -8.48 12.95
C VAL A 96 -10.39 -7.02 13.37
N PRO A 97 -10.87 -6.06 12.55
CA PRO A 97 -10.77 -4.65 12.87
C PRO A 97 -11.67 -4.33 14.07
N LEU A 98 -11.06 -3.93 15.18
CA LEU A 98 -11.79 -3.36 16.30
C LEU A 98 -12.09 -1.89 15.99
N ARG A 99 -13.38 -1.53 15.89
CA ARG A 99 -13.79 -0.12 15.88
C ARG A 99 -13.19 0.58 17.10
N SER A 100 -12.64 1.78 16.89
CA SER A 100 -12.05 2.62 17.93
C SER A 100 -12.84 2.53 19.23
N VAL A 101 -12.29 1.80 20.19
CA VAL A 101 -12.87 1.65 21.51
C VAL A 101 -12.58 2.93 22.29
N SER A 102 -13.37 3.97 22.03
CA SER A 102 -13.33 5.23 22.78
C SER A 102 -14.00 5.09 24.15
N ASP A 103 -14.71 3.98 24.40
CA ASP A 103 -15.41 3.74 25.66
C ASP A 103 -14.50 3.05 26.68
N GLU A 104 -14.19 3.73 27.79
CA GLU A 104 -13.48 3.18 28.95
C GLU A 104 -14.11 1.87 29.45
N ALA A 105 -15.43 1.74 29.35
CA ALA A 105 -16.18 0.53 29.72
C ALA A 105 -15.76 -0.71 28.91
N THR A 106 -15.46 -0.53 27.62
CA THR A 106 -15.06 -1.62 26.73
C THR A 106 -13.59 -1.97 26.91
N ARG A 107 -12.71 -0.99 27.18
CA ARG A 107 -11.32 -1.26 27.61
C ARG A 107 -11.30 -2.05 28.93
N ASN A 108 -12.13 -1.68 29.90
CA ASN A 108 -12.25 -2.38 31.19
C ASN A 108 -12.79 -3.80 31.03
N ARG A 109 -13.71 -4.06 30.08
CA ARG A 109 -14.17 -5.43 29.74
C ARG A 109 -13.09 -6.26 29.07
N ILE A 110 -12.28 -5.66 28.20
CA ILE A 110 -11.13 -6.30 27.57
C ILE A 110 -10.09 -6.70 28.61
N HIS A 111 -9.74 -5.79 29.54
CA HIS A 111 -8.77 -6.06 30.60
C HIS A 111 -9.21 -7.17 31.58
N ARG A 112 -10.52 -7.38 31.75
CA ARG A 112 -11.07 -8.44 32.62
C ARG A 112 -11.19 -9.80 31.94
N SER A 113 -10.94 -9.87 30.64
CA SER A 113 -11.05 -11.12 29.89
C SER A 113 -9.79 -11.96 30.11
N PRO A 114 -9.91 -13.29 30.34
CA PRO A 114 -8.75 -14.17 30.50
C PRO A 114 -7.96 -14.36 29.19
N SER A 115 -8.50 -13.93 28.05
CA SER A 115 -7.86 -14.00 26.73
C SER A 115 -7.31 -12.65 26.30
N VAL A 116 -6.20 -12.66 25.56
CA VAL A 116 -5.65 -11.46 24.93
C VAL A 116 -6.61 -11.02 23.81
N VAL A 117 -7.39 -9.96 24.04
CA VAL A 117 -8.35 -9.44 23.04
C VAL A 117 -7.71 -8.41 22.11
N VAL A 118 -6.65 -7.73 22.55
CA VAL A 118 -5.90 -6.76 21.75
C VAL A 118 -4.52 -7.34 21.50
N LEU A 119 -4.15 -7.49 20.22
CA LEU A 119 -2.82 -7.98 19.89
C LEU A 119 -1.74 -7.02 20.41
N PRO A 120 -0.68 -7.54 21.05
CA PRO A 120 0.56 -6.80 21.28
C PRO A 120 1.10 -6.17 19.99
N PRO A 121 1.97 -5.15 20.07
CA PRO A 121 2.59 -4.58 18.87
C PRO A 121 3.40 -5.63 18.10
N LEU A 122 3.51 -5.44 16.79
CA LEU A 122 4.35 -6.26 15.93
C LEU A 122 5.83 -6.09 16.34
N PRO A 123 6.64 -7.16 16.37
CA PRO A 123 8.08 -7.05 16.61
C PRO A 123 8.75 -6.07 15.64
N GLU A 124 9.65 -5.22 16.14
CA GLU A 124 10.28 -4.12 15.38
C GLU A 124 10.95 -4.61 14.08
N ARG A 125 11.62 -5.76 14.13
CA ARG A 125 12.25 -6.37 12.96
C ARG A 125 11.24 -6.71 11.86
N ALA A 126 10.11 -7.33 12.24
CA ALA A 126 9.03 -7.64 11.29
C ALA A 126 8.40 -6.34 10.76
N GLN A 127 8.17 -5.36 11.63
CA GLN A 127 7.63 -4.06 11.22
C GLN A 127 8.52 -3.36 10.20
N THR A 128 9.85 -3.39 10.41
CA THR A 128 10.83 -2.78 9.51
C THR A 128 10.76 -3.42 8.12
N ILE A 129 10.78 -4.74 8.03
CA ILE A 129 10.70 -5.48 6.76
C ILE A 129 9.40 -5.16 6.01
N LEU A 130 8.27 -5.10 6.71
CA LEU A 130 6.98 -4.76 6.10
C LEU A 130 6.93 -3.30 5.63
N CYS A 131 7.52 -2.36 6.37
CA CYS A 131 7.64 -0.96 5.98
C CYS A 131 8.54 -0.79 4.76
N GLU A 132 9.68 -1.47 4.71
CA GLU A 132 10.57 -1.49 3.55
C GLU A 132 9.84 -2.00 2.31
N HIS A 133 9.13 -3.13 2.42
CA HIS A 133 8.32 -3.67 1.33
C HIS A 133 7.27 -2.67 0.82
N ASN A 134 6.58 -1.98 1.73
CA ASN A 134 5.60 -0.95 1.37
C ASN A 134 6.25 0.23 0.63
N ASN A 135 7.42 0.67 1.07
CA ASN A 135 8.17 1.76 0.44
C ASN A 135 8.64 1.36 -0.96
N GLU A 136 9.18 0.15 -1.13
CA GLU A 136 9.57 -0.38 -2.44
C GLU A 136 8.38 -0.52 -3.40
N THR A 137 7.23 -0.95 -2.87
CA THR A 137 5.99 -1.08 -3.64
C THR A 137 5.51 0.29 -4.09
N LEU A 138 5.53 1.29 -3.20
CA LEU A 138 5.17 2.67 -3.52
C LEU A 138 6.11 3.27 -4.57
N ASP A 139 7.42 3.08 -4.43
CA ASP A 139 8.39 3.59 -5.42
C ASP A 139 8.20 2.93 -6.79
N THR A 140 8.01 1.61 -6.82
CA THR A 140 7.72 0.87 -8.05
C THR A 140 6.44 1.40 -8.71
N PHE A 141 5.39 1.64 -7.92
CA PHE A 141 4.13 2.15 -8.42
C PHE A 141 4.24 3.60 -8.91
N ARG A 142 4.98 4.45 -8.21
CA ARG A 142 5.30 5.82 -8.62
C ARG A 142 6.07 5.86 -9.94
N ASN A 143 7.10 5.03 -10.08
CA ASN A 143 7.89 4.91 -11.31
C ASN A 143 7.06 4.42 -12.50
N TYR A 144 6.13 3.50 -12.24
CA TYR A 144 5.13 3.08 -13.21
C TYR A 144 4.23 4.24 -13.66
N VAL A 145 3.66 5.01 -12.72
CA VAL A 145 2.81 6.18 -13.03
C VAL A 145 3.60 7.20 -13.84
N SER A 146 4.85 7.48 -13.44
CA SER A 146 5.74 8.39 -14.18
C SER A 146 5.96 7.95 -15.62
N SER A 147 6.25 6.68 -15.83
CA SER A 147 6.44 6.10 -17.17
C SER A 147 5.16 6.15 -18.01
N PHE A 148 3.99 5.94 -17.38
CA PHE A 148 2.70 6.05 -18.05
C PHE A 148 2.42 7.48 -18.52
N VAL A 149 2.65 8.47 -17.65
CA VAL A 149 2.47 9.90 -17.95
C VAL A 149 3.37 10.30 -19.14
N ASP A 150 4.63 9.88 -19.13
CA ASP A 150 5.58 10.20 -20.22
C ASP A 150 5.17 9.65 -21.58
N GLN A 151 4.56 8.46 -21.60
CA GLN A 151 4.21 7.76 -22.83
C GLN A 151 2.84 8.19 -23.38
N HIS A 152 1.86 8.49 -22.52
CA HIS A 152 0.46 8.63 -22.93
C HIS A 152 -0.12 10.02 -22.71
N LEU A 153 0.44 10.81 -21.80
CA LEU A 153 -0.07 12.13 -21.43
C LEU A 153 0.88 13.26 -21.85
N LYS A 154 1.85 12.95 -22.72
CA LYS A 154 2.81 13.93 -23.23
C LYS A 154 2.07 15.05 -23.97
N GLY A 155 2.24 16.28 -23.49
CA GLY A 155 1.59 17.47 -24.05
C GLY A 155 0.16 17.72 -23.55
N GLN A 156 -0.43 16.83 -22.75
CA GLN A 156 -1.69 17.11 -22.07
C GLN A 156 -1.43 17.90 -20.78
N GLN A 157 -2.04 19.07 -20.66
CA GLN A 157 -1.99 19.87 -19.44
C GLN A 157 -3.10 19.41 -18.49
N ASP A 158 -2.78 19.28 -17.20
CA ASP A 158 -3.77 19.02 -16.16
C ASP A 158 -4.39 20.35 -15.71
N ASN A 159 -5.21 20.95 -16.58
CA ASN A 159 -5.83 22.26 -16.38
C ASN A 159 -7.35 22.24 -16.53
N GLN A 160 -7.98 21.06 -16.51
CA GLN A 160 -9.43 20.91 -16.56
C GLN A 160 -9.96 20.36 -15.26
N LEU A 161 -11.04 20.95 -14.75
CA LEU A 161 -11.69 20.44 -13.55
C LEU A 161 -12.31 19.06 -13.80
N PRO A 162 -12.15 18.10 -12.88
CA PRO A 162 -12.48 16.69 -13.12
C PRO A 162 -13.97 16.46 -13.40
N PHE A 163 -14.86 17.23 -12.74
CA PHE A 163 -16.31 17.08 -12.85
C PHE A 163 -16.94 17.98 -13.92
N THR A 164 -16.60 19.28 -13.94
CA THR A 164 -17.21 20.24 -14.85
C THR A 164 -16.54 20.28 -16.23
N LYS A 165 -15.35 19.66 -16.36
CA LYS A 165 -14.47 19.76 -17.54
C LYS A 165 -14.14 21.20 -17.93
N HIS A 166 -14.33 22.13 -17.00
CA HIS A 166 -14.03 23.54 -17.21
C HIS A 166 -12.52 23.74 -17.24
N LYS A 167 -12.02 24.36 -18.30
CA LYS A 167 -10.59 24.65 -18.47
C LYS A 167 -10.20 25.88 -17.65
N VAL A 168 -9.27 25.71 -16.72
CA VAL A 168 -8.70 26.77 -15.90
C VAL A 168 -7.38 27.20 -16.54
N GLN A 169 -7.40 28.32 -17.27
CA GLN A 169 -6.20 28.88 -17.89
C GLN A 169 -6.09 30.35 -17.50
N GLY A 170 -4.97 30.74 -16.90
CA GLY A 170 -4.68 32.13 -16.60
C GLY A 170 -4.26 32.88 -17.86
N ASN A 171 -4.95 33.96 -18.22
CA ASN A 171 -4.59 34.76 -19.39
C ASN A 171 -3.26 35.54 -19.19
N ASN A 172 -2.93 35.98 -17.97
CA ASN A 172 -1.84 36.92 -17.68
C ASN A 172 -0.99 36.58 -16.41
N GLY A 173 -0.68 35.30 -16.16
CA GLY A 173 -0.02 34.87 -14.91
C GLY A 173 1.50 35.11 -14.80
N ARG A 174 2.19 35.49 -15.89
CA ARG A 174 3.66 35.57 -15.91
C ARG A 174 4.25 36.64 -14.98
N ASN A 175 3.52 37.72 -14.73
CA ASN A 175 4.02 38.82 -13.89
C ASN A 175 3.93 38.52 -12.37
N ALA A 176 3.05 37.60 -11.95
CA ALA A 176 2.88 37.23 -10.55
C ALA A 176 3.92 36.19 -10.06
N LEU A 177 4.48 35.39 -10.98
CA LEU A 177 5.50 34.38 -10.68
C LEU A 177 6.84 34.98 -10.24
N ILE A 178 7.06 36.28 -10.47
CA ILE A 178 8.30 36.99 -10.10
C ILE A 178 8.31 37.35 -8.60
N ILE A 179 7.13 37.35 -7.95
CA ILE A 179 6.96 37.81 -6.56
C ILE A 179 6.83 36.63 -5.58
N ILE A 180 6.56 35.42 -6.07
CA ILE A 180 6.22 34.26 -5.25
C ILE A 180 7.21 33.14 -5.56
N ASP A 181 7.87 32.60 -4.53
CA ASP A 181 8.66 31.36 -4.66
C ASP A 181 7.74 30.23 -5.11
N THR A 182 7.87 29.84 -6.38
CA THR A 182 7.03 28.81 -6.99
C THR A 182 7.67 27.45 -6.87
N LEU A 183 6.90 26.50 -6.33
CA LEU A 183 7.23 25.08 -6.41
C LEU A 183 7.32 24.62 -7.87
N PRO A 184 8.20 23.66 -8.19
CA PRO A 184 8.29 23.11 -9.53
C PRO A 184 6.94 22.49 -9.95
N PRO A 185 6.58 22.55 -11.24
CA PRO A 185 5.32 21.98 -11.71
C PRO A 185 5.28 20.47 -11.46
N THR A 186 4.17 19.98 -10.93
CA THR A 186 3.95 18.56 -10.71
C THR A 186 3.70 17.84 -12.03
N LYS A 187 4.35 16.69 -12.18
CA LYS A 187 4.20 15.78 -13.31
C LYS A 187 3.16 14.71 -13.03
N LEU A 188 3.16 14.16 -11.81
CA LEU A 188 2.35 13.00 -11.41
C LEU A 188 1.10 13.43 -10.65
N ARG A 189 1.26 14.32 -9.69
CA ARG A 189 0.17 14.88 -8.88
C ARG A 189 -0.62 15.91 -9.69
N SER A 190 -1.93 15.96 -9.48
CA SER A 190 -2.79 16.92 -10.14
C SER A 190 -2.38 18.35 -9.81
N SER A 191 -2.43 19.24 -10.80
CA SER A 191 -2.17 20.67 -10.59
C SER A 191 -3.10 21.27 -9.52
N PHE A 192 -4.33 20.77 -9.41
CA PHE A 192 -5.30 21.21 -8.41
C PHE A 192 -4.95 20.75 -7.00
N ALA A 193 -4.44 19.53 -6.86
CA ALA A 193 -3.93 19.04 -5.58
C ALA A 193 -2.65 19.80 -5.18
N ALA A 194 -1.79 20.11 -6.15
CA ALA A 194 -0.55 20.85 -5.93
C ALA A 194 -0.77 22.27 -5.37
N LEU A 195 -1.93 22.89 -5.63
CA LEU A 195 -2.30 24.19 -5.04
C LEU A 195 -2.37 24.15 -3.50
N SER A 196 -2.50 22.98 -2.89
CA SER A 196 -2.48 22.82 -1.44
C SER A 196 -1.06 22.67 -0.86
N GLY A 197 -0.01 22.90 -1.66
CA GLY A 197 1.40 22.80 -1.25
C GLY A 197 2.03 21.41 -1.46
N PHE A 198 1.35 20.53 -2.20
CA PHE A 198 1.79 19.16 -2.44
C PHE A 198 2.66 19.06 -3.71
N ASN A 199 3.77 18.31 -3.66
CA ASN A 199 4.71 18.10 -4.77
C ASN A 199 4.51 16.70 -5.43
N ASP A 200 5.48 16.13 -6.13
CA ASP A 200 5.39 14.74 -6.66
C ASP A 200 5.93 13.68 -5.68
N GLU A 201 6.01 14.01 -4.39
CA GLU A 201 6.30 13.07 -3.32
C GLU A 201 5.01 12.58 -2.69
N PHE A 202 4.92 11.26 -2.52
CA PHE A 202 3.74 10.58 -2.02
C PHE A 202 4.12 9.81 -0.76
N GLN A 203 3.28 9.87 0.27
CA GLN A 203 3.53 9.19 1.54
C GLN A 203 2.89 7.80 1.60
N SER A 204 1.89 7.54 0.77
CA SER A 204 1.20 6.26 0.72
C SER A 204 0.62 6.01 -0.67
N ILE A 205 0.29 4.75 -0.96
CA ILE A 205 -0.42 4.40 -2.21
C ILE A 205 -1.77 5.09 -2.28
N ARG A 206 -2.46 5.26 -1.15
CA ARG A 206 -3.73 6.00 -1.09
C ARG A 206 -3.57 7.45 -1.52
N ASP A 207 -2.55 8.14 -0.98
CA ASP A 207 -2.21 9.51 -1.35
C ASP A 207 -1.92 9.63 -2.85
N LEU A 208 -1.15 8.69 -3.41
CA LEU A 208 -0.93 8.63 -4.86
C LEU A 208 -2.24 8.43 -5.64
N CYS A 209 -3.06 7.45 -5.26
CA CYS A 209 -4.32 7.14 -5.95
C CYS A 209 -5.34 8.28 -5.89
N THR A 210 -5.37 9.08 -4.82
CA THR A 210 -6.34 10.18 -4.65
C THR A 210 -5.89 11.50 -5.24
N THR A 211 -4.58 11.74 -5.33
CA THR A 211 -4.02 13.03 -5.77
C THR A 211 -3.38 12.99 -7.16
N VAL A 212 -3.31 11.83 -7.82
CA VAL A 212 -2.80 11.71 -9.18
C VAL A 212 -3.58 12.61 -10.16
N ARG A 213 -2.88 13.12 -11.17
CA ARG A 213 -3.43 13.95 -12.25
C ARG A 213 -4.50 13.24 -13.07
N ASP A 214 -5.36 14.03 -13.73
CA ASP A 214 -6.35 13.48 -14.65
C ASP A 214 -5.69 12.73 -15.82
N GLY A 215 -6.39 11.71 -16.30
CA GLY A 215 -5.91 10.80 -17.35
C GLY A 215 -5.09 9.61 -16.85
N VAL A 216 -4.74 9.55 -15.56
CA VAL A 216 -4.17 8.35 -14.93
C VAL A 216 -5.24 7.63 -14.13
N PHE A 217 -5.42 6.34 -14.40
CA PHE A 217 -6.39 5.49 -13.71
C PHE A 217 -5.64 4.49 -12.83
N LEU A 218 -5.83 4.61 -11.52
CA LEU A 218 -5.20 3.77 -10.50
C LEU A 218 -6.26 3.05 -9.68
N GLU A 219 -6.00 1.78 -9.38
CA GLU A 219 -6.84 0.95 -8.51
C GLU A 219 -6.05 0.53 -7.28
N GLU A 220 -6.36 1.16 -6.14
CA GLU A 220 -5.67 0.92 -4.86
C GLU A 220 -5.77 -0.54 -4.40
N SER A 221 -6.92 -1.18 -4.58
CA SER A 221 -7.16 -2.59 -4.18
C SER A 221 -6.28 -3.59 -4.93
N ALA A 222 -5.74 -3.21 -6.08
CA ALA A 222 -4.91 -4.08 -6.89
C ALA A 222 -3.41 -3.86 -6.63
N VAL A 223 -3.06 -2.96 -5.70
CA VAL A 223 -1.69 -2.74 -5.26
C VAL A 223 -1.46 -3.51 -3.95
N PRO A 224 -0.43 -4.37 -3.87
CA PRO A 224 -0.13 -5.19 -2.71
C PRO A 224 0.49 -4.34 -1.59
N TYR A 225 -0.32 -3.50 -0.97
CA TYR A 225 0.06 -2.66 0.17
C TYR A 225 -0.36 -3.30 1.49
N ILE A 226 0.56 -3.30 2.45
CA ILE A 226 0.38 -3.96 3.73
C ILE A 226 -0.01 -2.90 4.76
N PRO A 227 -1.24 -2.92 5.31
CA PRO A 227 -1.59 -1.98 6.37
C PRO A 227 -0.85 -2.37 7.66
N ILE A 228 0.04 -1.50 8.16
CA ILE A 228 0.82 -1.73 9.39
C ILE A 228 0.33 -0.73 10.44
N HIS A 229 -0.14 -1.19 11.60
CA HIS A 229 -0.47 -0.29 12.71
C HIS A 229 0.81 0.28 13.34
N PRO A 230 0.89 1.57 13.72
CA PRO A 230 -0.14 2.61 13.70
C PRO A 230 -0.25 3.43 12.40
N ASN A 231 0.62 3.18 11.42
CA ASN A 231 0.76 3.99 10.20
C ASN A 231 -0.24 3.64 9.09
N GLY A 232 -1.06 2.60 9.29
CA GLY A 232 -2.15 2.18 8.40
C GLY A 232 -3.44 2.99 8.62
N ASP A 233 -4.41 2.81 7.72
CA ASP A 233 -5.69 3.53 7.71
C ASP A 233 -6.26 3.69 9.13
N ALA A 234 -6.54 4.92 9.56
CA ALA A 234 -6.90 5.29 10.93
C ALA A 234 -8.16 4.60 11.48
N ARG A 235 -8.84 3.82 10.64
CA ARG A 235 -9.97 2.93 10.96
C ARG A 235 -9.54 1.57 11.55
N LEU A 236 -8.28 1.18 11.41
CA LEU A 236 -7.69 -0.10 11.82
C LEU A 236 -6.80 0.06 13.06
N ARG A 237 -7.31 0.75 14.09
CA ARG A 237 -6.51 1.09 15.28
C ARG A 237 -6.18 -0.09 16.17
N TRP A 238 -6.92 -1.19 16.07
CA TRP A 238 -6.78 -2.31 17.00
C TRP A 238 -7.06 -3.61 16.26
N ASN A 239 -6.13 -4.56 16.36
CA ASN A 239 -6.32 -5.92 15.88
C ASN A 239 -6.75 -6.79 17.06
N CYS A 240 -7.83 -7.55 16.89
CA CYS A 240 -8.29 -8.53 17.86
C CYS A 240 -8.16 -9.95 17.33
N ARG A 241 -7.71 -10.84 18.19
CA ARG A 241 -7.87 -12.30 18.05
C ARG A 241 -7.94 -12.90 19.44
N ILE A 242 -8.91 -13.77 19.69
CA ILE A 242 -8.93 -14.60 20.89
C ILE A 242 -7.79 -15.62 20.75
N MET A 243 -6.67 -15.38 21.42
CA MET A 243 -5.69 -16.43 21.66
C MET A 243 -6.07 -17.14 22.97
N PRO A 244 -6.30 -18.46 22.97
CA PRO A 244 -6.27 -19.22 24.21
C PRO A 244 -4.83 -19.17 24.75
N LEU A 245 -4.69 -18.73 26.01
CA LEU A 245 -3.47 -18.89 26.79
C LEU A 245 -3.24 -20.37 27.11
#